data_AF-A0A383BQN5-F1
#
_entry.id   AF-A0A383BQN5-F1
#
_cell.length_a   1.000
_cell.length_b   1.000
_cell.length_c   1.000
_cell.angle_alpha   90.00
_cell.angle_beta   90.00
_cell.angle_gamma   90.00
#
_symmetry.space_group_name_H-M   'P 1'
#
loop_
_entity.id
_entity.type
_entity.pdbx_description
1 polymer ?
#
loop_
_entity_poly.entity_id
_entity_poly.type
_entity_poly.pdbx_seq_one_letter_code
_entity_poly.pdbx_strand_id
1 'polypeptide(L)'
;MTDHQEGSLAIETSQVNCVVPVADIGFQDFRIDAGGLERHLRLVRLPDTNPHHKLSLERTIPLNSSGDNPLYVCVSQEDGHQAWSSPIYLFN
;
A
#
# COMPACT_ATOMS: atom_id res chain seq x y z
N MET A 1 25.82 18.68 1.86
CA MET A 1 24.54 18.02 1.55
C MET A 1 24.76 16.55 1.80
N THR A 2 24.00 15.96 2.72
CA THR A 2 24.05 14.52 3.02
C THR A 2 23.39 13.76 1.88
N ASP A 3 23.96 12.64 1.45
CA ASP A 3 23.34 11.79 0.43
C ASP A 3 22.07 11.13 0.99
N HIS A 4 20.93 11.32 0.33
CA HIS A 4 19.63 10.77 0.72
C HIS A 4 19.51 9.25 0.47
N GLN A 5 20.53 8.64 -0.12
CA GLN A 5 20.65 7.20 -0.34
C GLN A 5 21.57 6.50 0.67
N GLU A 6 22.33 7.26 1.46
CA GLU A 6 23.24 6.70 2.46
C GLU A 6 22.50 6.23 3.72
N GLY A 7 23.01 5.16 4.32
CA GLY A 7 22.53 4.61 5.59
C GLY A 7 21.85 3.25 5.47
N SER A 8 21.45 2.70 6.61
CA SER A 8 20.78 1.41 6.72
C SER A 8 19.66 1.46 7.75
N LEU A 9 18.55 0.78 7.46
CA LEU A 9 17.45 0.58 8.40
C LEU A 9 17.58 -0.80 9.05
N ALA A 10 17.73 -0.84 10.37
CA ALA A 10 17.69 -2.07 11.15
C ALA A 10 16.31 -2.26 11.77
N ILE A 11 15.67 -3.40 11.49
CA ILE A 11 14.35 -3.75 12.02
C ILE A 11 14.46 -5.07 12.77
N GLU A 12 14.14 -5.03 14.06
CA GLU A 12 14.13 -6.21 14.93
C GLU A 12 12.74 -6.41 15.52
N THR A 13 12.08 -7.48 15.08
CA THR A 13 10.79 -7.93 15.61
C THR A 13 10.85 -9.43 15.84
N SER A 14 9.85 -10.00 16.51
CA SER A 14 9.80 -11.46 16.69
C SER A 14 9.52 -12.23 15.40
N GLN A 15 9.05 -11.56 14.34
CA GLN A 15 8.73 -12.18 13.05
C GLN A 15 9.82 -11.95 11.99
N VAL A 16 10.49 -10.80 12.03
CA VAL A 16 11.49 -10.37 11.06
C VAL A 16 12.64 -9.68 11.79
N ASN A 17 13.87 -10.09 11.49
CA ASN A 17 15.08 -9.35 11.81
C ASN A 17 15.84 -9.11 10.50
N CYS A 18 16.06 -7.84 10.14
CA CYS A 18 16.72 -7.48 8.90
C CYS A 18 17.45 -6.13 9.00
N VAL A 19 18.47 -5.97 8.15
CA VAL A 19 19.13 -4.70 7.89
C VAL A 19 19.04 -4.43 6.40
N VAL A 20 18.45 -3.29 6.02
CA VAL A 20 18.22 -2.93 4.62
C VAL A 20 18.95 -1.62 4.31
N PRO A 21 19.84 -1.60 3.30
CA PRO A 21 20.43 -0.35 2.81
C PRO A 21 19.34 0.61 2.33
N VAL A 22 19.44 1.88 2.71
CA VAL A 22 18.46 2.90 2.31
C VAL A 22 18.38 3.05 0.79
N ALA A 23 19.51 2.88 0.09
CA ALA A 23 19.60 2.88 -1.37
C ALA A 23 18.78 1.78 -2.07
N ASP A 24 18.50 0.67 -1.39
CA ASP A 24 17.76 -0.46 -1.97
C ASP A 24 16.23 -0.27 -1.89
N ILE A 25 15.76 0.71 -1.11
CA ILE A 25 14.34 1.01 -0.93
C ILE A 25 13.89 2.02 -2.00
N GLY A 26 13.10 1.53 -2.96
CA GLY A 26 12.51 2.29 -4.06
C GLY A 26 11.02 2.61 -3.87
N PHE A 27 10.38 3.09 -4.94
CA PHE A 27 8.94 3.38 -4.96
C PHE A 27 8.07 2.12 -5.06
N GLN A 28 8.63 1.00 -5.54
CA GLN A 28 7.98 -0.30 -5.48
C GLN A 28 8.18 -0.93 -4.10
N ASP A 29 7.19 -1.73 -3.70
CA ASP A 29 7.23 -2.46 -2.42
C ASP A 29 8.46 -3.38 -2.35
N PHE A 30 9.39 -3.05 -1.44
CA PHE A 30 10.41 -3.98 -1.01
C PHE A 30 9.80 -4.88 0.07
N ARG A 31 9.47 -6.12 -0.31
CA ARG A 31 8.75 -7.07 0.53
C ARG A 31 9.70 -8.03 1.24
N ILE A 32 9.48 -8.21 2.53
CA ILE A 32 10.15 -9.23 3.36
C ILE A 32 9.08 -10.14 3.94
N ASP A 33 9.06 -11.40 3.52
CA ASP A 33 8.09 -12.37 4.03
C ASP A 33 8.37 -12.71 5.50
N ALA A 34 7.31 -12.83 6.28
CA ALA A 34 7.35 -13.02 7.73
C ALA A 34 6.56 -14.27 8.18
N GLY A 35 6.28 -15.17 7.24
CA GLY A 35 5.58 -16.45 7.43
C GLY A 35 4.13 -16.35 7.94
N GLY A 36 3.37 -17.45 7.90
CA GLY A 36 1.95 -17.47 8.29
C GLY A 36 1.02 -17.10 7.13
N LEU A 37 -0.15 -16.52 7.42
CA LEU A 37 -1.15 -16.12 6.40
C LEU A 37 -0.74 -14.81 5.72
N GLU A 38 0.17 -14.88 4.74
CA GLU A 38 0.60 -13.72 3.93
C GLU A 38 1.12 -12.54 4.76
N ARG A 39 1.67 -12.80 5.95
CA ARG A 39 2.26 -11.75 6.78
C ARG A 39 3.64 -11.42 6.23
N HIS A 40 3.87 -10.12 6.03
CA HIS A 40 5.09 -9.60 5.46
C HIS A 40 5.31 -8.17 5.92
N LEU A 41 6.56 -7.72 5.89
CA LEU A 41 6.95 -6.33 6.04
C LEU A 41 7.12 -5.72 4.64
N ARG A 42 6.69 -4.47 4.46
CA ARG A 42 6.90 -3.70 3.22
C ARG A 42 7.67 -2.44 3.54
N LEU A 43 8.72 -2.20 2.77
CA LEU A 43 9.52 -0.98 2.81
C LEU A 43 9.30 -0.26 1.48
N VAL A 44 8.91 1.01 1.55
CA VAL A 44 8.64 1.83 0.37
C VAL A 44 9.22 3.21 0.61
N ARG A 45 9.83 3.79 -0.41
CA ARG A 45 10.33 5.16 -0.37
C ARG A 45 9.22 6.11 -0.79
N LEU A 46 8.95 7.11 0.04
CA LEU A 46 8.08 8.22 -0.32
C LEU A 46 8.82 9.21 -1.22
N PRO A 47 8.11 9.89 -2.14
CA PRO A 47 8.73 10.96 -2.92
C PRO A 47 9.09 12.14 -2.02
N ASP A 48 10.22 12.78 -2.29
CA ASP A 48 10.64 14.00 -1.55
C ASP A 48 9.65 15.16 -1.72
N THR A 49 8.86 15.13 -2.80
CA THR A 49 7.77 16.07 -3.06
C THR A 49 6.61 15.32 -3.70
N ASN A 50 5.44 15.38 -3.07
CA ASN A 50 4.21 14.84 -3.65
C ASN A 50 3.34 15.98 -4.22
N PRO A 51 3.29 16.17 -5.55
CA PRO A 51 2.45 17.18 -6.18
C PRO A 51 1.00 16.71 -6.37
N HIS A 52 0.65 15.47 -6.01
CA HIS A 52 -0.65 14.87 -6.28
C HIS A 52 -1.54 14.83 -5.04
N HIS A 53 -2.38 15.85 -4.91
CA HIS A 53 -3.33 16.02 -3.80
C HIS A 53 -4.79 15.79 -4.22
N LYS A 54 -5.02 15.37 -5.47
CA LYS A 54 -6.35 15.07 -6.02
C LYS A 54 -6.26 13.82 -6.89
N LEU A 55 -7.27 12.96 -6.77
CA LEU A 55 -7.42 11.75 -7.57
C LEU A 55 -8.85 11.70 -8.12
N SER A 56 -9.00 11.39 -9.40
CA SER A 56 -10.28 11.04 -10.02
C SER A 56 -10.09 9.72 -10.75
N LEU A 57 -11.00 8.78 -10.51
CA LEU A 57 -10.95 7.44 -11.05
C LEU A 57 -12.35 7.05 -11.53
N GLU A 58 -12.42 6.51 -12.74
CA GLU A 58 -13.62 5.90 -13.28
C GLU A 58 -13.33 4.45 -13.67
N ARG A 59 -14.23 3.54 -13.33
CA ARG A 59 -14.12 2.10 -13.61
C ARG A 59 -15.50 1.53 -13.92
N THR A 60 -15.58 0.74 -14.98
CA THR A 60 -16.74 -0.10 -15.28
C THR A 60 -16.60 -1.42 -14.52
N ILE A 61 -17.58 -1.75 -13.69
CA ILE A 61 -17.59 -2.97 -12.88
C ILE A 61 -18.74 -3.87 -13.37
N PRO A 62 -18.47 -5.13 -13.76
CA PRO A 62 -19.52 -6.06 -14.11
C PRO A 62 -20.34 -6.41 -12.86
N LEU A 63 -21.67 -6.40 -13.00
CA LEU A 63 -22.59 -6.76 -11.93
C LEU A 63 -23.14 -8.17 -12.15
N ASN A 64 -23.44 -8.84 -11.05
CA ASN A 64 -24.28 -10.03 -11.04
C ASN A 64 -25.65 -9.68 -11.61
N SER A 65 -26.22 -10.60 -12.40
CA SER A 65 -27.52 -10.43 -13.06
C SER A 65 -28.71 -10.56 -12.11
N SER A 66 -28.49 -11.01 -10.88
CA SER A 66 -29.52 -11.19 -9.86
C SER A 66 -28.93 -11.05 -8.46
N GLY A 67 -29.68 -10.43 -7.56
CA GLY A 67 -29.30 -10.27 -6.16
C GLY A 67 -28.34 -9.09 -5.92
N ASP A 68 -27.69 -9.12 -4.77
CA ASP A 68 -26.93 -7.98 -4.26
C ASP A 68 -25.55 -7.88 -4.91
N ASN A 69 -25.16 -6.65 -5.25
CA ASN A 69 -23.81 -6.31 -5.68
C ASN A 69 -23.19 -5.32 -4.69
N PRO A 70 -22.57 -5.79 -3.60
CA PRO A 70 -21.86 -4.92 -2.67
C PRO A 70 -20.54 -4.48 -3.29
N LEU A 71 -20.45 -3.20 -3.64
CA LEU A 71 -19.21 -2.57 -4.09
C LEU A 71 -18.51 -1.88 -2.93
N TYR A 72 -17.19 -2.01 -2.88
CA TYR A 72 -16.34 -1.40 -1.87
C TYR A 72 -15.29 -0.54 -2.57
N VAL A 73 -15.05 0.65 -2.03
CA VAL A 73 -13.96 1.51 -2.48
C VAL A 73 -12.99 1.69 -1.32
N CYS A 74 -11.73 1.37 -1.56
CA CYS A 74 -10.61 1.67 -0.67
C CYS A 74 -9.63 2.57 -1.40
N VAL A 75 -9.31 3.70 -0.78
CA VAL A 75 -8.20 4.55 -1.20
C VAL A 75 -7.06 4.32 -0.22
N SER A 76 -5.90 3.88 -0.72
CA SER A 76 -4.66 3.83 0.06
C SER A 76 -3.78 5.03 -0.33
N GLN A 77 -3.35 5.78 0.67
CA GLN A 77 -2.42 6.89 0.52
C GLN A 77 -0.98 6.38 0.54
N GLU A 78 -0.03 7.23 0.10
CA GLU A 78 1.38 6.85 -0.04
C GLU A 78 2.02 6.40 1.29
N ASP A 79 1.57 6.96 2.41
CA ASP A 79 2.01 6.62 3.76
C ASP A 79 1.30 5.37 4.34
N GLY A 80 0.44 4.73 3.55
CA GLY A 80 -0.31 3.54 3.92
C GLY A 80 -1.63 3.79 4.64
N HIS A 81 -2.03 5.05 4.89
CA HIS A 81 -3.35 5.34 5.43
C HIS A 81 -4.45 4.94 4.45
N GLN A 82 -5.54 4.40 4.97
CA GLN A 82 -6.66 3.94 4.16
C GLN A 82 -7.94 4.68 4.50
N ALA A 83 -8.66 5.08 3.46
CA ALA A 83 -10.04 5.55 3.54
C ALA A 83 -10.95 4.56 2.83
N TRP A 84 -12.04 4.20 3.50
CA TRP A 84 -13.01 3.20 3.03
C TRP A 84 -14.38 3.84 2.84
N SER A 85 -15.08 3.43 1.79
CA SER A 85 -16.51 3.67 1.69
C SER A 85 -17.28 2.69 2.57
N SER A 86 -18.48 3.07 3.00
CA SER A 86 -19.52 2.08 3.32
C SER A 86 -19.77 1.18 2.09
N PRO A 87 -20.32 -0.04 2.25
CA PRO A 87 -20.73 -0.83 1.10
C PRO A 87 -21.76 -0.07 0.27
N ILE A 88 -21.55 -0.04 -1.04
CA ILE A 88 -22.45 0.55 -2.02
C ILE A 88 -23.20 -0.61 -2.67
N TYR A 89 -24.48 -0.78 -2.34
CA TYR A 89 -25.29 -1.87 -2.87
C TYR A 89 -25.99 -1.47 -4.17
N LEU A 90 -25.79 -2.28 -5.21
CA LEU A 90 -26.55 -2.22 -6.45
C LEU A 90 -27.37 -3.51 -6.61
N PHE A 91 -28.61 -3.39 -7.07
CA PHE A 91 -29.53 -4.51 -7.23
C PHE A 91 -30.02 -4.57 -8.67
N ASN A 92 -30.06 -5.78 -9.23
CA ASN A 92 -30.60 -6.09 -10.56
C ASN A 92 -31.75 -7.10 -10.42
#